data_AF-A0A077XMR3-F1
#
_entry.id   AF-A0A077XMR3-F1
#
_cell.length_a   1.000
_cell.length_b   1.000
_cell.length_c   1.000
_cell.angle_alpha   90.00
_cell.angle_beta   90.00
_cell.angle_gamma   90.00
#
_symmetry.space_group_name_H-M   'P 1'
#
loop_
_entity.id
_entity.type
_entity.pdbx_description
1 polymer ?
#
loop_
_entity_poly.entity_id
_entity_poly.type
_entity_poly.pdbx_seq_one_letter_code
_entity_poly.pdbx_strand_id
1 'polypeptide(L)'
;MPFVGFDYRYRKMGMDEHETNLFGQKNEKDSRRAVSLGFMYTLPMLVNFQAEVYHDGIVRLSLMREDIPVSKRLRAGFMFNTDMEYMADLKYIINKNMGIRTHYDSDMGFGVGLALNY
;
A
#
# COMPACT_ATOMS: atom_id res chain seq x y z
N MET A 1 -11.90 -3.81 -12.42
CA MET A 1 -12.43 -5.08 -11.91
C MET A 1 -13.02 -4.85 -10.52
N PRO A 2 -14.33 -5.06 -10.32
CA PRO A 2 -14.93 -5.06 -8.99
C PRO A 2 -14.46 -6.29 -8.20
N PHE A 3 -14.32 -6.16 -6.89
CA PHE A 3 -14.01 -7.25 -5.97
C PHE A 3 -14.78 -7.10 -4.66
N VAL A 4 -14.98 -8.22 -3.96
CA VAL A 4 -15.54 -8.24 -2.61
C VAL A 4 -14.41 -8.66 -1.68
N GLY A 5 -14.16 -7.86 -0.65
CA GLY A 5 -13.16 -8.12 0.37
C GLY A 5 -13.81 -8.41 1.72
N PHE A 6 -13.07 -9.12 2.57
CA PHE A 6 -13.41 -9.29 3.97
C PHE A 6 -12.15 -9.00 4.78
N ASP A 7 -12.17 -7.93 5.58
CA ASP A 7 -11.08 -7.61 6.50
C ASP A 7 -11.49 -8.04 7.92
N TYR A 8 -10.68 -8.93 8.49
CA TYR A 8 -10.73 -9.26 9.90
C TYR A 8 -9.41 -8.90 10.56
N ARG A 9 -9.43 -7.88 11.42
CA ARG A 9 -8.25 -7.40 12.12
C ARG A 9 -8.50 -7.32 13.61
N TYR A 10 -7.61 -7.95 14.36
CA TYR A 10 -7.51 -7.84 15.81
C TYR A 10 -6.15 -7.25 16.16
N ARG A 11 -6.11 -6.06 16.76
CA ARG A 11 -4.88 -5.41 17.25
C ARG A 11 -5.08 -5.06 18.71
N LYS A 12 -4.20 -5.56 19.60
CA LYS A 12 -4.04 -5.01 20.95
C LYS A 12 -3.20 -3.74 20.86
N MET A 13 -3.66 -2.67 21.50
CA MET A 13 -3.03 -1.34 21.49
C MET A 13 -1.51 -1.40 21.71
N GLY A 14 -0.76 -0.82 20.76
CA GLY A 14 0.69 -0.60 20.83
C GLY A 14 1.05 0.74 20.17
N MET A 15 1.59 1.65 20.98
CA MET A 15 2.31 2.93 20.80
C MET A 15 2.13 3.89 19.61
N ASP A 16 1.43 3.58 18.50
CA ASP A 16 1.26 4.54 17.39
C ASP A 16 -0.19 5.00 17.17
N GLU A 17 -0.40 6.31 17.39
CA GLU A 17 -1.68 7.04 17.41
C GLU A 17 -2.06 7.65 16.05
N HIS A 18 -2.07 6.89 14.96
CA HIS A 18 -2.75 7.34 13.75
C HIS A 18 -4.15 6.71 13.68
N GLU A 19 -5.14 7.42 14.23
CA GLU A 19 -6.52 6.94 14.43
C GLU A 19 -7.55 7.53 13.44
N THR A 20 -7.09 8.33 12.48
CA THR A 20 -7.95 9.04 11.52
C THR A 20 -7.42 8.93 10.10
N ASN A 21 -8.25 8.41 9.21
CA ASN A 21 -8.06 8.47 7.76
C ASN A 21 -8.14 9.96 7.29
N LEU A 22 -7.60 10.31 6.11
CA LEU A 22 -7.67 11.66 5.49
C LEU A 22 -9.09 12.27 5.47
N PHE A 23 -10.15 11.46 5.58
CA PHE A 23 -11.54 11.91 5.72
C PHE A 23 -12.01 12.18 7.16
N GLY A 24 -11.13 12.10 8.16
CA GLY A 24 -11.45 12.31 9.58
C GLY A 24 -12.27 11.17 10.21
N GLN A 25 -12.30 9.99 9.55
CA GLN A 25 -13.06 8.84 10.03
C GLN A 25 -12.27 8.10 11.10
N LYS A 26 -12.84 7.99 12.30
CA LYS A 26 -12.28 7.20 13.41
C LYS A 26 -12.54 5.72 13.18
N ASN A 27 -11.48 4.92 13.24
CA ASN A 27 -11.56 3.47 13.12
C ASN A 27 -11.76 2.89 14.53
N GLU A 28 -12.95 2.41 14.89
CA GLU A 28 -13.21 1.81 16.21
C GLU A 28 -12.38 0.53 16.39
N LYS A 29 -11.39 0.60 17.28
CA LYS A 29 -10.38 -0.44 17.54
C LYS A 29 -10.86 -1.40 18.63
N ASP A 30 -11.12 -2.64 18.22
CA ASP A 30 -10.68 -3.86 18.96
C ASP A 30 -11.04 -5.14 18.18
N SER A 31 -12.08 -5.12 17.35
CA SER A 31 -12.45 -6.22 16.47
C SER A 31 -13.16 -5.66 15.24
N ARG A 32 -12.41 -5.36 14.16
CA ARG A 32 -13.03 -4.96 12.91
C ARG A 32 -13.32 -6.20 12.08
N ARG A 33 -14.61 -6.50 11.91
CA ARG A 33 -15.16 -7.50 10.97
C ARG A 33 -15.89 -6.72 9.89
N ALA A 34 -15.16 -6.23 8.91
CA ALA A 34 -15.73 -5.37 7.89
C ALA A 34 -15.76 -6.09 6.55
N VAL A 35 -16.96 -6.20 5.98
CA VAL A 35 -17.13 -6.57 4.56
C VAL A 35 -16.85 -5.32 3.74
N SER A 36 -16.09 -5.48 2.66
CA SER A 36 -15.80 -4.39 1.74
C SER A 36 -16.21 -4.73 0.31
N LEU A 37 -16.64 -3.70 -0.41
CA LEU A 37 -16.87 -3.75 -1.83
C LEU A 37 -15.88 -2.80 -2.48
N GLY A 38 -15.01 -3.36 -3.31
CA GLY A 38 -13.94 -2.61 -3.93
C GLY A 38 -13.99 -2.65 -5.44
N PHE A 39 -13.34 -1.68 -6.05
CA PHE A 39 -13.17 -1.53 -7.48
C PHE A 39 -11.72 -1.19 -7.75
N MET A 40 -11.07 -1.99 -8.59
CA MET A 40 -9.71 -1.75 -9.06
C MET A 40 -9.73 -1.32 -10.53
N TYR A 41 -9.00 -0.27 -10.85
CA TYR A 41 -8.87 0.26 -12.20
C TYR A 41 -7.42 0.59 -12.50
N THR A 42 -6.88 0.02 -13.57
CA THR A 42 -5.53 0.34 -14.02
C THR A 42 -5.59 1.57 -14.92
N LEU A 43 -5.14 2.70 -14.40
CA LEU A 43 -5.01 3.97 -15.10
C LEU A 43 -3.88 3.92 -16.16
N PRO A 44 -3.88 4.87 -17.11
CA PRO A 44 -2.74 5.10 -17.98
C PRO A 44 -1.44 5.21 -17.17
N MET A 45 -0.33 4.72 -17.73
CA MET A 45 0.94 4.49 -17.03
C MET A 45 0.95 3.31 -16.04
N LEU A 46 0.01 2.37 -16.14
CA LEU A 46 -0.05 1.14 -15.33
C LEU A 46 -0.14 1.43 -13.81
N VAL A 47 -0.77 2.55 -13.46
CA VAL A 47 -1.06 2.91 -12.07
C VAL A 47 -2.36 2.21 -11.67
N ASN A 48 -2.32 1.40 -10.63
CA ASN A 48 -3.52 0.74 -10.11
C ASN A 48 -4.20 1.68 -9.12
N PHE A 49 -5.40 2.11 -9.48
CA PHE A 49 -6.33 2.78 -8.61
C PHE A 49 -7.27 1.74 -7.99
N GLN A 50 -7.33 1.68 -6.67
CA GLN A 50 -8.26 0.84 -5.94
C GLN A 50 -9.14 1.73 -5.08
N ALA A 51 -10.44 1.65 -5.25
CA ALA A 51 -11.43 2.28 -4.40
C ALA A 51 -12.17 1.18 -3.65
N GLU A 52 -12.19 1.23 -2.33
CA GLU A 52 -12.81 0.23 -1.47
C GLU A 52 -13.76 0.91 -0.48
N VAL A 53 -14.98 0.40 -0.41
CA VAL A 53 -16.02 0.89 0.50
C VAL A 53 -16.33 -0.22 1.48
N TYR A 54 -16.16 0.04 2.76
CA TYR A 54 -16.49 -0.88 3.84
C TYR A 54 -17.94 -0.70 4.26
N HIS A 55 -18.56 -1.79 4.71
CA HIS A 55 -19.90 -1.81 5.31
C HIS A 55 -20.08 -0.74 6.40
N ASP A 56 -19.03 -0.45 7.17
CA ASP A 56 -19.03 0.54 8.25
C ASP A 56 -19.11 2.00 7.75
N GLY A 57 -19.22 2.22 6.44
CA GLY A 57 -19.24 3.54 5.80
C GLY A 57 -17.85 4.12 5.51
N ILE A 58 -16.78 3.36 5.80
CA ILE A 58 -15.41 3.80 5.57
C ILE A 58 -15.04 3.67 4.10
N VAL A 59 -14.49 4.73 3.51
CA VAL A 59 -14.04 4.74 2.12
C VAL A 59 -12.52 4.83 2.09
N ARG A 60 -11.89 3.86 1.43
CA ARG A 60 -10.45 3.79 1.23
C ARG A 60 -10.13 3.89 -0.25
N LEU A 61 -9.37 4.90 -0.63
CA LEU A 61 -8.78 4.98 -1.96
C LEU A 61 -7.30 4.65 -1.83
N SER A 62 -6.80 3.80 -2.73
CA SER A 62 -5.41 3.41 -2.83
C SER A 62 -4.95 3.65 -4.25
N LEU A 63 -3.78 4.27 -4.39
CA LEU A 63 -3.09 4.44 -5.65
C LEU A 63 -1.73 3.80 -5.51
N MET A 64 -1.50 2.75 -6.29
CA MET A 64 -0.23 2.04 -6.28
C MET A 64 0.34 1.93 -7.68
N ARG A 65 1.65 2.02 -7.76
CA ARG A 65 2.40 1.85 -8.98
C ARG A 65 3.74 1.21 -8.66
N GLU A 66 3.95 0.02 -9.17
CA GLU A 66 5.20 -0.72 -8.98
C GLU A 66 6.01 -0.81 -10.29
N ASP A 67 7.31 -1.07 -10.16
CA ASP A 67 8.23 -1.36 -11.26
C ASP A 67 8.27 -0.30 -12.39
N ILE A 68 8.13 0.97 -12.05
CA ILE A 68 8.32 2.09 -12.98
C ILE A 68 9.75 2.08 -13.50
N PRO A 69 9.98 1.92 -14.82
CA PRO A 69 11.32 1.94 -15.38
C PRO A 69 11.85 3.38 -15.44
N VAL A 70 12.48 3.84 -14.36
CA VAL A 70 13.15 5.15 -14.32
C VAL A 70 14.42 5.13 -15.17
N SER A 71 15.13 4.00 -15.20
CA SER A 71 16.30 3.80 -16.07
C SER A 71 16.48 2.33 -16.49
N LYS A 72 17.54 2.02 -17.24
CA LYS A 72 17.85 0.64 -17.66
C LYS A 72 17.94 -0.33 -16.47
N ARG A 73 18.47 0.14 -15.33
CA ARG A 73 18.72 -0.67 -14.12
C ARG A 73 17.95 -0.18 -12.89
N LEU A 74 17.36 1.01 -12.94
CA LEU A 74 16.57 1.55 -11.85
C LEU A 74 15.09 1.32 -12.10
N ARG A 75 14.41 0.79 -11.08
CA ARG A 75 12.98 0.70 -10.98
C ARG A 75 12.54 1.50 -9.76
N ALA A 76 11.41 2.18 -9.86
CA ALA A 76 10.79 2.84 -8.72
C ALA A 76 9.36 2.37 -8.60
N GLY A 77 8.79 2.51 -7.42
CA GLY A 77 7.39 2.35 -7.18
C GLY A 77 6.94 3.23 -6.03
N PHE A 78 5.63 3.39 -5.94
CA PHE A 78 5.00 4.11 -4.87
C PHE A 78 3.62 3.50 -4.62
N MET A 79 3.15 3.66 -3.40
CA MET A 79 1.79 3.34 -3.00
C MET A 79 1.35 4.41 -2.01
N PHE A 80 0.14 4.90 -2.16
CA PHE A 80 -0.43 5.84 -1.20
C PHE A 80 -1.91 5.56 -1.05
N ASN A 81 -2.38 5.64 0.19
CA ASN A 81 -3.74 5.35 0.56
C ASN A 81 -4.37 6.56 1.26
N THR A 82 -5.69 6.60 1.27
CA THR A 82 -6.48 7.59 2.02
C THR A 82 -6.32 7.45 3.54
N ASP A 83 -5.83 6.31 4.02
CA ASP A 83 -5.52 6.12 5.45
C ASP A 83 -4.22 6.81 5.90
N MET A 84 -3.69 7.76 5.12
CA MET A 84 -2.38 8.41 5.32
C MET A 84 -1.17 7.48 5.26
N GLU A 85 -1.37 6.21 4.92
CA GLU A 85 -0.31 5.27 4.63
C GLU A 85 0.28 5.57 3.24
N TYR A 86 1.58 5.81 3.18
CA TYR A 86 2.32 5.92 1.93
C TYR A 86 3.61 5.11 1.99
N MET A 87 3.96 4.54 0.86
CA MET A 87 5.17 3.78 0.63
C MET A 87 5.84 4.26 -0.65
N ALA A 88 7.15 4.41 -0.64
CA ALA A 88 7.96 4.63 -1.83
C ALA A 88 9.04 3.56 -1.91
N ASP A 89 9.21 2.93 -3.06
CA ASP A 89 10.23 1.90 -3.26
C ASP A 89 11.12 2.19 -4.47
N LEU A 90 12.37 1.78 -4.34
CA LEU A 90 13.44 1.97 -5.31
C LEU A 90 14.21 0.67 -5.42
N LYS A 91 14.38 0.16 -6.63
CA LYS A 91 15.10 -1.08 -6.90
C LYS A 91 16.18 -0.83 -7.94
N TYR A 92 17.42 -1.11 -7.58
CA TYR A 92 18.56 -1.03 -8.45
C TYR A 92 19.05 -2.42 -8.85
N ILE A 93 19.04 -2.73 -10.14
CA ILE A 93 19.43 -4.02 -10.70
C ILE A 93 20.93 -3.98 -11.02
N ILE A 94 21.73 -4.63 -10.17
CA ILE A 94 23.18 -4.76 -10.35
C ILE A 94 23.47 -5.74 -11.48
N ASN A 95 22.89 -6.94 -11.40
CA ASN A 95 23.05 -8.01 -12.38
C ASN A 95 21.72 -8.73 -12.62
N LYS A 96 21.62 -9.60 -13.62
CA LYS A 96 20.40 -10.36 -13.92
C LYS A 96 19.86 -11.12 -12.69
N ASN A 97 20.77 -11.55 -11.82
CA ASN A 97 20.49 -12.36 -10.63
C ASN A 97 20.49 -11.57 -9.32
N MET A 98 20.84 -10.27 -9.33
CA MET A 98 21.02 -9.49 -8.10
C MET A 98 20.55 -8.05 -8.26
N GLY A 99 19.76 -7.58 -7.31
CA GLY A 99 19.40 -6.18 -7.16
C GLY A 99 19.37 -5.75 -5.70
N ILE A 100 19.50 -4.45 -5.47
CA ILE A 100 19.27 -3.81 -4.19
C ILE A 100 17.87 -3.19 -4.25
N ARG A 101 17.07 -3.36 -3.20
CA ARG A 101 15.79 -2.68 -3.05
C ARG A 101 15.84 -1.81 -1.79
N THR A 102 15.39 -0.59 -1.90
CA THR A 102 15.12 0.29 -0.76
C THR A 102 13.64 0.62 -0.78
N HIS A 103 13.01 0.67 0.37
CA HIS A 103 11.64 1.15 0.50
C HIS A 103 11.56 2.07 1.70
N TYR A 104 10.61 2.99 1.65
CA TYR A 104 10.26 3.86 2.73
C TYR A 104 8.77 3.67 2.98
N ASP A 105 8.40 3.32 4.20
CA ASP A 105 7.03 3.19 4.66
C ASP A 105 6.78 4.26 5.73
N SER A 106 5.60 4.88 5.71
CA SER A 106 5.20 5.87 6.72
C SER A 106 5.19 5.29 8.14
N ASP A 107 4.83 4.02 8.30
CA ASP A 107 4.66 3.40 9.62
C ASP A 107 5.96 2.72 10.10
N MET A 108 6.67 2.05 9.19
CA MET A 108 7.88 1.27 9.52
C MET A 108 9.20 2.01 9.25
N GLY A 109 9.15 3.16 8.57
CA GLY A 109 10.31 3.95 8.18
C GLY A 109 11.07 3.39 6.98
N PHE A 110 12.38 3.68 6.92
CA PHE A 110 13.25 3.29 5.81
C PHE A 110 13.77 1.85 5.95
N GLY A 111 13.56 1.04 4.93
CA GLY A 111 14.05 -0.34 4.83
C GLY A 111 14.93 -0.58 3.59
N VAL A 112 15.92 -1.45 3.75
CA VAL A 112 16.80 -1.90 2.65
C VAL A 112 16.75 -3.42 2.57
N GLY A 113 16.70 -3.95 1.35
CA GLY A 113 16.67 -5.37 1.06
C GLY A 113 17.54 -5.72 -0.16
N LEU A 114 17.86 -7.00 -0.27
CA LEU A 114 18.54 -7.57 -1.43
C LEU A 114 17.56 -8.47 -2.18
N ALA A 115 17.47 -8.29 -3.49
CA ALA A 115 16.71 -9.12 -4.39
C ALA A 115 17.66 -10.08 -5.10
N LEU A 116 17.56 -11.37 -4.78
CA LEU A 116 18.32 -12.43 -5.44
C LEU A 116 17.35 -13.22 -6.33
N ASN A 117 17.63 -13.24 -7.63
CA ASN A 117 16.90 -14.07 -8.58
C ASN A 117 17.79 -15.25 -8.95
N TYR A 118 17.30 -16.47 -8.72
CA TYR A 118 17.97 -17.71 -9.12
C TYR A 118 17.71 -18.00 -10.60
#